data_AF-A0A7H8R1C6-F1
#
_entry.id   AF-A0A7H8R1C6-F1
#
_cell.length_a   1.000
_cell.length_b   1.000
_cell.length_c   1.000
_cell.angle_alpha   90.00
_cell.angle_beta   90.00
_cell.angle_gamma   90.00
#
_symmetry.space_group_name_H-M   'P 1'
#
loop_
_entity.id
_entity.type
_entity.pdbx_description
1 polymer ?
#
loop_
_entity_poly.entity_id
_entity_poly.type
_entity_poly.pdbx_seq_one_letter_code
_entity_poly.pdbx_strand_id
1 'polypeptide(L)'
;MTSPTISGNCLCGKIQYQVTGPPLTKVLCHCDHCRRATGSVFMANNFYKQSQLKIHTDNPPLQTYIDTKTDSGHTVRRSFCAHCGSHLFITNDSNPMLADGVIVTVGTMNLDPDTADWAPECEFYCKRRAGWMPGLEGTSKYQAMDPKHLPSPTIFQTQIAANFISFFAKSAINKTKKPTGWMTRLVAMISSSDASHKERGLSVLSASLALYATISGNTACAVAAREYYGVCLQRMRTRLYLLQKSPGTDCREEDVCMALMLAYYEIISITASDAYFQHVRGAEAFLRAMGADVCRDSQVHDLFCAIRLHMLYVSTITKVPSILASHAWTTLPFESTPKTTFDNIIDVVMQFSHLPSNNTLPNPTDILSTAISRLESIGQTLNSGESTLIPDNSETAVTVAFYSLAWLLISARTKNDTSVDRFALLHCNNILRAGAYLDDCRDGCGYIRMILPLRMVIELSPDTLQRESARYRLESWRVTRGLSGLCGVALACRR
;
A
#
# COMPACT_ATOMS: atom_id res chain seq x y z
N MET A 1 1.26 -1.99 -33.43
CA MET A 1 0.91 -3.43 -33.54
C MET A 1 -0.43 -3.61 -32.88
N THR A 2 -1.47 -3.95 -33.64
CA THR A 2 -2.82 -4.19 -33.10
C THR A 2 -2.78 -5.43 -32.21
N SER A 3 -3.20 -5.29 -30.96
CA SER A 3 -3.31 -6.42 -30.03
C SER A 3 -4.19 -7.53 -30.64
N PRO A 4 -3.84 -8.81 -30.45
CA PRO A 4 -4.65 -9.92 -30.97
C PRO A 4 -6.09 -9.82 -30.46
N THR A 5 -7.07 -10.05 -31.33
CA THR A 5 -8.50 -9.96 -31.01
C THR A 5 -9.16 -11.29 -31.29
N ILE A 6 -9.89 -11.82 -30.32
CA ILE A 6 -10.56 -13.13 -30.39
C ILE A 6 -12.07 -12.90 -30.33
N SER A 7 -12.82 -13.48 -31.27
CA SER A 7 -14.27 -13.44 -31.25
C SER A 7 -14.84 -14.61 -30.43
N GLY A 8 -16.09 -14.47 -29.99
CA GLY A 8 -16.82 -15.55 -29.35
C GLY A 8 -18.31 -15.36 -29.47
N ASN A 9 -19.05 -16.45 -29.25
CA ASN A 9 -20.50 -16.46 -29.30
C ASN A 9 -21.10 -17.55 -28.41
N CYS A 10 -22.36 -17.36 -28.03
CA CYS A 10 -23.14 -18.45 -27.44
C CYS A 10 -23.48 -19.52 -28.49
N LEU A 11 -23.97 -20.68 -28.04
CA LEU A 11 -24.30 -21.82 -28.92
C LEU A 11 -25.30 -21.44 -30.04
N CYS A 12 -26.32 -20.63 -29.74
CA CYS A 12 -27.30 -20.20 -30.74
C CYS A 12 -26.87 -18.96 -31.55
N GLY A 13 -25.67 -18.42 -31.33
CA GLY A 13 -25.15 -17.26 -32.04
C GLY A 13 -25.81 -15.92 -31.71
N LYS A 14 -26.87 -15.89 -30.88
CA LYS A 14 -27.60 -14.67 -30.51
C LYS A 14 -26.83 -13.71 -29.61
N ILE A 15 -25.73 -14.14 -29.01
CA ILE A 15 -24.81 -13.28 -28.27
C ILE A 15 -23.46 -13.44 -28.93
N GLN A 16 -22.90 -12.34 -29.42
CA GLN A 16 -21.60 -12.25 -30.06
C GLN A 16 -20.76 -11.20 -29.32
N TYR A 17 -19.49 -11.52 -29.10
CA TYR A 17 -18.56 -10.65 -28.38
C TYR A 17 -17.14 -10.79 -28.94
N GLN A 18 -16.27 -9.86 -28.55
CA GLN A 18 -14.84 -9.90 -28.80
C GLN A 18 -14.07 -9.62 -27.51
N VAL A 19 -12.91 -10.26 -27.39
CA VAL A 19 -11.91 -9.92 -26.38
C VAL A 19 -10.62 -9.48 -27.05
N THR A 20 -9.96 -8.48 -26.47
CA THR A 20 -8.72 -7.89 -27.00
C THR A 20 -7.53 -8.18 -26.09
N GLY A 21 -6.37 -8.48 -26.68
CA GLY A 21 -5.15 -8.82 -25.96
C GLY A 21 -5.16 -10.22 -25.34
N PRO A 22 -4.02 -10.65 -24.76
CA PRO A 22 -3.92 -11.96 -24.12
C PRO A 22 -4.77 -12.03 -22.83
N PRO A 23 -5.26 -13.22 -22.45
CA PRO A 23 -5.85 -13.42 -21.14
C PRO A 23 -4.80 -13.21 -20.04
N LEU A 24 -5.26 -12.78 -18.88
CA LEU A 24 -4.48 -12.71 -17.64
C LEU A 24 -4.08 -14.11 -17.16
N THR A 25 -4.94 -15.10 -17.40
CA THR A 25 -4.66 -16.53 -17.16
C THR A 25 -5.72 -17.43 -17.81
N LYS A 26 -5.36 -18.71 -18.02
CA LYS A 26 -6.23 -19.79 -18.51
C LYS A 26 -6.36 -20.89 -17.47
N VAL A 27 -7.59 -21.26 -17.12
CA VAL A 27 -7.90 -22.02 -15.90
C VAL A 27 -8.91 -23.14 -16.16
N LEU A 28 -8.65 -24.34 -15.63
CA LEU A 28 -9.67 -25.36 -15.39
C LEU A 28 -10.12 -25.31 -13.93
N CYS A 29 -11.42 -25.15 -13.69
CA CYS A 29 -11.98 -25.12 -12.33
C CYS A 29 -12.82 -26.38 -12.05
N HIS A 30 -12.44 -27.13 -11.02
CA HIS A 30 -13.09 -28.37 -10.59
C HIS A 30 -14.10 -28.18 -9.44
N CYS A 31 -14.44 -26.93 -9.06
CA CYS A 31 -15.37 -26.70 -7.95
C CYS A 31 -16.80 -27.14 -8.28
N ASP A 32 -17.59 -27.47 -7.25
CA ASP A 32 -18.97 -27.95 -7.43
C ASP A 32 -19.84 -26.99 -8.24
N HIS A 33 -19.68 -25.69 -8.02
CA HIS A 33 -20.50 -24.68 -8.69
C HIS A 33 -20.14 -24.55 -10.18
N CYS A 34 -18.85 -24.65 -10.52
CA CYS A 34 -18.41 -24.67 -11.91
C CYS A 34 -18.91 -25.91 -12.64
N ARG A 35 -18.87 -27.08 -11.99
CA ARG A 35 -19.42 -28.33 -12.55
C ARG A 35 -20.93 -28.25 -12.77
N ARG A 36 -21.66 -27.77 -11.77
CA ARG A 36 -23.13 -27.61 -11.84
C ARG A 36 -23.55 -26.58 -12.88
N ALA A 37 -22.77 -25.51 -13.06
CA ALA A 37 -23.04 -24.50 -14.07
C ALA A 37 -22.84 -25.06 -15.49
N THR A 38 -21.72 -25.75 -15.77
CA THR A 38 -21.48 -26.26 -17.13
C THR A 38 -22.14 -27.60 -17.44
N GLY A 39 -22.52 -28.37 -16.42
CA GLY A 39 -22.85 -29.80 -16.59
C GLY A 39 -21.64 -30.67 -16.91
N SER A 40 -20.42 -30.11 -16.94
CA SER A 40 -19.17 -30.83 -17.19
C SER A 40 -18.44 -31.15 -15.87
N VAL A 41 -17.43 -32.01 -15.94
CA VAL A 41 -16.57 -32.36 -14.79
C VAL A 41 -15.65 -31.22 -14.36
N PHE A 42 -15.54 -30.15 -15.16
CA PHE A 42 -14.89 -28.88 -14.84
C PHE A 42 -15.49 -27.73 -15.67
N MET A 43 -15.05 -26.50 -15.40
CA MET A 43 -15.30 -25.34 -16.26
C MET A 43 -13.96 -24.74 -16.72
N ALA A 44 -13.80 -24.58 -18.03
CA ALA A 44 -12.64 -23.92 -18.63
C ALA A 44 -12.88 -22.40 -18.74
N ASN A 45 -11.94 -21.61 -18.24
CA ASN A 45 -12.09 -20.19 -17.97
C ASN A 45 -10.85 -19.40 -18.38
N ASN A 46 -11.03 -18.31 -19.11
CA ASN A 46 -9.98 -17.34 -19.41
C ASN A 46 -10.28 -16.02 -18.68
N PHE A 47 -9.30 -15.48 -17.97
CA PHE A 47 -9.45 -14.25 -17.21
C PHE A 47 -9.03 -13.05 -18.06
N TYR A 48 -9.83 -12.00 -18.08
CA TYR A 48 -9.57 -10.75 -18.79
C TYR A 48 -9.91 -9.55 -17.89
N LYS A 49 -9.45 -8.36 -18.26
CA LYS A 49 -10.00 -7.10 -17.73
C LYS A 49 -11.34 -6.82 -18.39
N GLN A 50 -12.26 -6.17 -17.67
CA GLN A 50 -13.55 -5.73 -18.19
C GLN A 50 -13.38 -4.90 -19.48
N SER A 51 -12.36 -4.03 -19.52
CA SER A 51 -12.03 -3.19 -20.67
C SER A 51 -11.59 -3.96 -21.92
N GLN A 52 -11.21 -5.24 -21.78
CA GLN A 52 -10.81 -6.08 -22.90
C GLN A 52 -12.02 -6.72 -23.60
N LEU A 53 -13.17 -6.83 -22.92
CA LEU A 53 -14.39 -7.46 -23.43
C LEU A 53 -15.33 -6.43 -24.06
N LYS A 54 -15.78 -6.70 -25.29
CA LYS A 54 -16.83 -5.93 -25.97
C LYS A 54 -17.91 -6.88 -26.48
N ILE A 55 -19.15 -6.69 -26.03
CA ILE A 55 -20.32 -7.40 -26.57
C ILE A 55 -20.83 -6.59 -27.77
N HIS A 56 -21.01 -7.25 -28.92
CA HIS A 56 -21.43 -6.61 -30.17
C HIS A 56 -22.93 -6.71 -30.44
N THR A 57 -23.61 -7.64 -29.80
CA THR A 57 -25.06 -7.78 -29.93
C THR A 57 -25.76 -6.66 -29.16
N ASP A 58 -26.59 -5.88 -29.84
CA ASP A 58 -27.51 -4.94 -29.22
C ASP A 58 -28.61 -5.70 -28.44
N ASN A 59 -28.84 -5.31 -27.18
CA ASN A 59 -29.78 -5.97 -26.26
C ASN A 59 -29.62 -7.51 -26.23
N PRO A 60 -28.45 -8.02 -25.82
CA PRO A 60 -28.20 -9.45 -25.82
C PRO A 60 -29.16 -10.15 -24.86
N PRO A 61 -29.69 -11.35 -25.19
CA PRO A 61 -30.52 -12.15 -24.30
C PRO A 61 -29.68 -12.77 -23.18
N LEU A 62 -28.97 -11.95 -22.41
CA LEU A 62 -28.03 -12.31 -21.36
C LEU A 62 -28.76 -12.26 -20.00
N GLN A 63 -28.79 -13.39 -19.30
CA GLN A 63 -29.32 -13.49 -17.94
C GLN A 63 -28.17 -13.74 -16.97
N THR A 64 -28.32 -13.26 -15.73
CA THR A 64 -27.26 -13.37 -14.71
C THR A 64 -27.79 -14.07 -13.46
N TYR A 65 -27.17 -15.18 -13.10
CA TYR A 65 -27.40 -15.83 -11.80
C TYR A 65 -26.42 -15.30 -10.75
N ILE A 66 -26.95 -14.88 -9.60
CA ILE A 66 -26.17 -14.39 -8.47
C ILE A 66 -25.84 -15.57 -7.55
N ASP A 67 -24.62 -16.09 -7.68
CA ASP A 67 -24.11 -17.23 -6.92
C ASP A 67 -23.44 -16.76 -5.62
N THR A 68 -24.17 -16.82 -4.51
CA THR A 68 -23.71 -16.33 -3.19
C THR A 68 -23.07 -17.40 -2.31
N LYS A 69 -23.19 -18.69 -2.66
CA LYS A 69 -22.75 -19.81 -1.82
C LYS A 69 -21.45 -20.43 -2.33
N THR A 70 -20.50 -19.59 -2.73
CA THR A 70 -19.23 -20.05 -3.30
C THR A 70 -18.23 -20.46 -2.22
N ASP A 71 -17.33 -21.40 -2.53
CA ASP A 71 -16.25 -21.80 -1.62
C ASP A 71 -15.24 -20.67 -1.34
N SER A 72 -15.19 -19.65 -2.21
CA SER A 72 -14.31 -18.49 -2.04
C SER A 72 -14.88 -17.43 -1.11
N GLY A 73 -16.13 -17.58 -0.65
CA GLY A 73 -16.80 -16.60 0.21
C GLY A 73 -17.26 -15.32 -0.50
N HIS A 74 -17.04 -15.22 -1.81
CA HIS A 74 -17.42 -14.05 -2.62
C HIS A 74 -18.62 -14.37 -3.51
N THR A 75 -19.53 -13.41 -3.68
CA THR A 75 -20.63 -13.49 -4.63
C THR A 75 -20.08 -13.46 -6.06
N VAL A 76 -20.42 -14.49 -6.82
CA VAL A 76 -20.04 -14.64 -8.22
C VAL A 76 -21.27 -14.44 -9.10
N ARG A 77 -21.17 -13.58 -10.11
CA ARG A 77 -22.25 -13.35 -11.08
C ARG A 77 -21.96 -14.19 -12.32
N ARG A 78 -22.84 -15.13 -12.63
CA ARG A 78 -22.68 -16.04 -13.78
C ARG A 78 -23.66 -15.63 -14.86
N SER A 79 -23.15 -15.10 -15.97
CA SER A 79 -23.95 -14.62 -17.08
C SER A 79 -24.03 -15.66 -18.19
N PHE A 80 -25.24 -15.94 -18.67
CA PHE A 80 -25.53 -16.98 -19.65
C PHE A 80 -26.60 -16.54 -20.64
N CYS A 81 -26.64 -17.19 -21.81
CA CYS A 81 -27.65 -16.93 -22.82
C CYS A 81 -29.01 -17.50 -22.39
N ALA A 82 -30.03 -16.66 -22.34
CA ALA A 82 -31.41 -17.05 -21.99
C ALA A 82 -32.04 -18.02 -23.00
N HIS A 83 -31.54 -18.09 -24.24
CA HIS A 83 -32.10 -18.97 -25.27
C HIS A 83 -31.45 -20.35 -25.32
N CYS A 84 -30.15 -20.45 -25.12
CA CYS A 84 -29.42 -21.72 -25.27
C CYS A 84 -28.71 -22.20 -24.01
N GLY A 85 -28.73 -21.41 -22.92
CA GLY A 85 -28.09 -21.77 -21.66
C GLY A 85 -26.56 -21.67 -21.67
N SER A 86 -25.91 -21.30 -22.78
CA SER A 86 -24.45 -21.14 -22.79
C SER A 86 -24.00 -20.12 -21.75
N HIS A 87 -23.23 -20.58 -20.76
CA HIS A 87 -22.47 -19.71 -19.88
C HIS A 87 -21.43 -18.97 -20.71
N LEU A 88 -21.30 -17.66 -20.49
CA LEU A 88 -20.45 -16.78 -21.29
C LEU A 88 -19.44 -16.04 -20.42
N PHE A 89 -19.95 -15.39 -19.37
CA PHE A 89 -19.16 -14.48 -18.54
C PHE A 89 -19.36 -14.76 -17.06
N ILE A 90 -18.30 -14.54 -16.29
CA ILE A 90 -18.36 -14.58 -14.84
C ILE A 90 -17.67 -13.33 -14.29
N THR A 91 -18.37 -12.55 -13.45
CA THR A 91 -17.80 -11.40 -12.73
C THR A 91 -17.88 -11.62 -11.23
N ASN A 92 -17.02 -10.91 -10.49
CA ASN A 92 -17.00 -10.96 -9.04
C ASN A 92 -16.90 -9.55 -8.45
N ASP A 93 -18.03 -8.86 -8.45
CA ASP A 93 -18.15 -7.49 -7.97
C ASP A 93 -17.90 -7.37 -6.45
N SER A 94 -18.00 -8.49 -5.71
CA SER A 94 -17.76 -8.55 -4.27
C SER A 94 -16.31 -8.80 -3.87
N ASN A 95 -15.43 -9.05 -4.85
CA ASN A 95 -13.98 -9.12 -4.64
C ASN A 95 -13.34 -7.87 -5.26
N PRO A 96 -12.90 -6.88 -4.46
CA PRO A 96 -12.28 -5.66 -4.97
C PRO A 96 -11.07 -5.87 -5.90
N MET A 97 -10.43 -7.05 -5.83
CA MET A 97 -9.32 -7.44 -6.73
C MET A 97 -9.74 -8.00 -8.09
N LEU A 98 -11.00 -8.39 -8.25
CA LEU A 98 -11.61 -8.82 -9.52
C LEU A 98 -12.74 -7.88 -9.95
N ALA A 99 -12.90 -6.73 -9.29
CA ALA A 99 -13.94 -5.75 -9.59
C ALA A 99 -13.83 -5.22 -11.04
N ASP A 100 -12.60 -5.15 -11.56
CA ASP A 100 -12.31 -4.77 -12.96
C ASP A 100 -12.05 -5.99 -13.87
N GLY A 101 -12.34 -7.20 -13.39
CA GLY A 101 -12.05 -8.46 -14.06
C GLY A 101 -13.30 -9.16 -14.57
N VAL A 102 -13.21 -9.75 -15.77
CA VAL A 102 -14.23 -10.62 -16.34
C VAL A 102 -13.60 -11.94 -16.74
N ILE A 103 -14.24 -13.03 -16.35
CA ILE A 103 -13.88 -14.37 -16.79
C ILE A 103 -14.76 -14.71 -17.99
N VAL A 104 -14.14 -15.15 -19.08
CA VAL A 104 -14.82 -15.63 -20.28
C VAL A 104 -14.71 -17.15 -20.31
N THR A 105 -15.83 -17.83 -20.47
CA THR A 105 -15.83 -19.30 -20.56
C THR A 105 -15.31 -19.76 -21.92
N VAL A 106 -14.25 -20.57 -21.90
CA VAL A 106 -13.44 -20.92 -23.07
C VAL A 106 -14.27 -21.57 -24.18
N GLY A 107 -15.24 -22.42 -23.82
CA GLY A 107 -16.09 -23.11 -24.80
C GLY A 107 -17.02 -22.21 -25.63
N THR A 108 -17.06 -20.90 -25.36
CA THR A 108 -17.79 -19.91 -26.16
C THR A 108 -16.88 -19.02 -27.00
N MET A 109 -15.56 -19.25 -26.96
CA MET A 109 -14.57 -18.49 -27.69
C MET A 109 -14.23 -19.21 -29.00
N ASN A 110 -14.06 -18.46 -30.08
CA ASN A 110 -13.65 -18.97 -31.37
C ASN A 110 -12.12 -19.09 -31.40
N LEU A 111 -11.62 -20.10 -30.68
CA LEU A 111 -10.20 -20.42 -30.57
C LEU A 111 -9.88 -21.63 -31.44
N ASP A 112 -8.71 -21.61 -32.08
CA ASP A 112 -8.17 -22.76 -32.80
C ASP A 112 -7.73 -23.85 -31.79
N PRO A 113 -8.34 -25.04 -31.81
CA PRO A 113 -8.01 -26.13 -30.88
C PRO A 113 -6.57 -26.64 -31.01
N ASP A 114 -5.92 -26.42 -32.16
CA ASP A 114 -4.55 -26.88 -32.40
C ASP A 114 -3.48 -25.88 -31.92
N THR A 115 -3.90 -24.77 -31.30
CA THR A 115 -3.00 -23.74 -30.78
C THR A 115 -2.85 -23.79 -29.26
N ALA A 116 -1.74 -23.22 -28.75
CA ALA A 116 -1.54 -23.02 -27.32
C ALA A 116 -2.59 -22.07 -26.68
N ASP A 117 -3.46 -21.43 -27.47
CA ASP A 117 -4.53 -20.59 -26.97
C ASP A 117 -5.63 -21.39 -26.25
N TRP A 118 -5.79 -22.67 -26.61
CA TRP A 118 -6.68 -23.62 -25.95
C TRP A 118 -6.12 -24.22 -24.65
N ALA A 119 -4.80 -24.22 -24.47
CA ALA A 119 -4.16 -24.90 -23.37
C ALA A 119 -4.33 -24.14 -22.04
N PRO A 120 -4.86 -24.76 -20.97
CA PRO A 120 -4.94 -24.13 -19.66
C PRO A 120 -3.55 -24.06 -19.02
N GLU A 121 -3.34 -23.06 -18.17
CA GLU A 121 -2.09 -22.87 -17.42
C GLU A 121 -2.16 -23.51 -16.02
N CYS A 122 -3.38 -23.59 -15.46
CA CYS A 122 -3.58 -24.17 -14.15
C CYS A 122 -4.95 -24.81 -13.94
N GLU A 123 -5.03 -25.63 -12.89
CA GLU A 123 -6.22 -26.30 -12.40
C GLU A 123 -6.52 -25.89 -10.95
N PHE A 124 -7.73 -25.41 -10.67
CA PHE A 124 -8.20 -25.11 -9.31
C PHE A 124 -9.20 -26.14 -8.79
N TYR A 125 -9.25 -26.24 -7.46
CA TYR A 125 -10.11 -27.18 -6.74
C TYR A 125 -9.86 -28.64 -7.09
N CYS A 126 -8.60 -29.00 -7.36
CA CYS A 126 -8.18 -30.36 -7.75
C CYS A 126 -8.61 -31.44 -6.73
N LYS A 127 -8.84 -31.08 -5.47
CA LYS A 127 -9.41 -31.98 -4.45
C LYS A 127 -10.79 -32.55 -4.83
N ARG A 128 -11.49 -31.87 -5.74
CA ARG A 128 -12.82 -32.25 -6.26
C ARG A 128 -12.77 -32.74 -7.71
N ARG A 129 -11.57 -32.84 -8.31
CA ARG A 129 -11.40 -33.44 -9.65
C ARG A 129 -11.93 -34.86 -9.63
N ALA A 130 -12.57 -35.28 -10.71
CA ALA A 130 -13.03 -36.65 -10.85
C ALA A 130 -11.85 -37.63 -10.74
N GLY A 131 -11.96 -38.64 -9.87
CA GLY A 131 -10.83 -39.50 -9.52
C GLY A 131 -10.27 -40.32 -10.70
N TRP A 132 -11.08 -40.57 -11.72
CA TRP A 132 -10.66 -41.24 -12.96
C TRP A 132 -9.93 -40.32 -13.94
N MET A 133 -9.97 -38.99 -13.74
CA MET A 133 -9.36 -38.01 -14.63
C MET A 133 -7.97 -37.61 -14.11
N PRO A 134 -6.89 -37.87 -14.86
CA PRO A 134 -5.57 -37.36 -14.49
C PRO A 134 -5.55 -35.83 -14.59
N GLY A 135 -4.64 -35.21 -13.85
CA GLY A 135 -4.36 -33.79 -14.05
C GLY A 135 -3.63 -33.58 -15.37
N LEU A 136 -3.89 -32.47 -16.04
CA LEU A 136 -3.28 -32.18 -17.33
C LEU A 136 -1.78 -31.93 -17.15
N GLU A 137 -0.94 -32.50 -18.01
CA GLU A 137 0.50 -32.26 -17.95
C GLU A 137 0.83 -30.78 -18.22
N GLY A 138 1.88 -30.25 -17.58
CA GLY A 138 2.28 -28.85 -17.71
C GLY A 138 1.44 -27.83 -16.93
N THR A 139 0.29 -28.21 -16.37
CA THR A 139 -0.53 -27.29 -15.55
C THR A 139 -0.11 -27.25 -14.09
N SER A 140 -0.18 -26.06 -13.50
CA SER A 140 -0.10 -25.92 -12.02
C SER A 140 -1.41 -26.43 -11.38
N LYS A 141 -1.34 -27.21 -10.30
CA LYS A 141 -2.50 -27.89 -9.71
C LYS A 141 -2.74 -27.44 -8.28
N TYR A 142 -3.95 -26.98 -8.01
CA TYR A 142 -4.27 -26.30 -6.76
C TYR A 142 -5.48 -26.93 -6.09
N GLN A 143 -5.35 -27.31 -4.82
CA GLN A 143 -6.37 -28.09 -4.11
C GLN A 143 -7.64 -27.28 -3.80
N ALA A 144 -7.51 -25.97 -3.69
CA ALA A 144 -8.60 -25.00 -3.57
C ALA A 144 -8.19 -23.73 -4.29
N MET A 145 -9.06 -22.72 -4.31
CA MET A 145 -8.63 -21.36 -4.62
C MET A 145 -7.83 -20.83 -3.43
N ASP A 146 -6.55 -21.20 -3.39
CA ASP A 146 -5.58 -20.78 -2.38
C ASP A 146 -4.71 -19.64 -2.98
N PRO A 147 -4.72 -18.43 -2.39
CA PRO A 147 -3.84 -17.31 -2.75
C PRO A 147 -2.36 -17.66 -2.89
N LYS A 148 -1.88 -18.73 -2.24
CA LYS A 148 -0.50 -19.21 -2.33
C LYS A 148 -0.14 -19.80 -3.70
N HIS A 149 -1.14 -20.01 -4.56
CA HIS A 149 -1.10 -20.99 -5.63
C HIS A 149 -2.00 -20.52 -6.81
N LEU A 150 -1.83 -19.28 -7.28
CA LEU A 150 -2.54 -18.70 -8.43
C LEU A 150 -1.57 -18.52 -9.64
N PRO A 151 -2.08 -18.36 -10.88
CA PRO A 151 -1.37 -18.65 -12.13
C PRO A 151 -0.18 -17.72 -12.35
N SER A 152 0.84 -18.26 -13.04
CA SER A 152 2.26 -17.86 -13.07
C SER A 152 2.67 -16.92 -11.92
N PRO A 153 3.52 -17.37 -10.97
CA PRO A 153 3.77 -16.64 -9.72
C PRO A 153 3.98 -15.14 -9.92
N THR A 154 4.63 -14.72 -11.00
CA THR A 154 4.88 -13.32 -11.35
C THR A 154 3.63 -12.46 -11.64
N ILE A 155 2.59 -12.92 -12.35
CA ILE A 155 1.47 -12.04 -12.78
C ILE A 155 0.57 -11.69 -11.59
N PHE A 156 0.14 -12.68 -10.81
CA PHE A 156 -0.69 -12.44 -9.62
C PHE A 156 0.06 -11.63 -8.56
N GLN A 157 1.33 -11.96 -8.32
CA GLN A 157 2.21 -11.21 -7.42
C GLN A 157 2.37 -9.75 -7.86
N THR A 158 2.55 -9.53 -9.17
CA THR A 158 2.65 -8.18 -9.74
C THR A 158 1.34 -7.42 -9.62
N GLN A 159 0.19 -8.06 -9.85
CA GLN A 159 -1.11 -7.41 -9.70
C GLN A 159 -1.40 -7.03 -8.24
N ILE A 160 -1.07 -7.90 -7.29
CA ILE A 160 -1.18 -7.62 -5.86
C ILE A 160 -0.31 -6.43 -5.46
N ALA A 161 0.95 -6.41 -5.91
CA ALA A 161 1.86 -5.29 -5.65
C ALA A 161 1.40 -4.00 -6.32
N ALA A 162 0.88 -4.06 -7.55
CA ALA A 162 0.31 -2.92 -8.24
C ALA A 162 -0.91 -2.33 -7.49
N ASN A 163 -1.75 -3.18 -6.90
CA ASN A 163 -2.88 -2.74 -6.08
C ASN A 163 -2.40 -2.06 -4.79
N PHE A 164 -1.37 -2.59 -4.15
CA PHE A 164 -0.73 -1.94 -3.00
C PHE A 164 -0.18 -0.56 -3.37
N ILE A 165 0.54 -0.44 -4.49
CA ILE A 165 1.05 0.84 -4.99
C ILE A 165 -0.11 1.79 -5.29
N SER A 166 -1.18 1.34 -5.94
CA SER A 166 -2.35 2.18 -6.24
C SER A 166 -2.99 2.74 -4.96
N PHE A 167 -3.03 1.94 -3.89
CA PHE A 167 -3.57 2.37 -2.60
C PHE A 167 -2.67 3.40 -1.90
N PHE A 168 -1.35 3.15 -1.83
CA PHE A 168 -0.43 4.00 -1.08
C PHE A 168 0.15 5.17 -1.89
N ALA A 169 0.29 5.06 -3.21
CA ALA A 169 0.91 6.05 -4.08
C ALA A 169 -0.11 6.86 -4.91
N LYS A 170 -1.39 6.90 -4.49
CA LYS A 170 -2.46 7.56 -5.25
C LYS A 170 -2.19 9.05 -5.53
N SER A 171 -1.51 9.77 -4.64
CA SER A 171 -1.11 11.18 -4.88
C SER A 171 0.04 11.33 -5.90
N ALA A 172 0.87 10.30 -6.07
CA ALA A 172 1.95 10.28 -7.06
C ALA A 172 1.45 9.98 -8.49
N ILE A 173 0.20 9.52 -8.63
CA ILE A 173 -0.44 9.25 -9.92
C ILE A 173 -1.20 10.51 -10.36
N ASN A 174 -0.46 11.58 -10.65
CA ASN A 174 -1.04 12.75 -11.28
C ASN A 174 -1.28 12.42 -12.77
N LYS A 175 -2.50 12.65 -13.30
CA LYS A 175 -2.96 12.17 -14.62
C LYS A 175 -2.11 12.62 -15.83
N THR A 176 -1.15 13.53 -15.63
CA THR A 176 -0.32 14.15 -16.68
C THR A 176 1.19 13.92 -16.51
N LYS A 177 1.65 13.25 -15.44
CA LYS A 177 3.07 12.92 -15.22
C LYS A 177 3.24 11.43 -14.97
N LYS A 178 4.36 10.86 -15.44
CA LYS A 178 4.74 9.46 -15.11
C LYS A 178 4.67 9.29 -13.58
N PRO A 179 4.18 8.15 -13.06
CA PRO A 179 4.21 7.91 -11.63
C PRO A 179 5.66 7.98 -11.13
N THR A 180 5.94 8.90 -10.22
CA THR A 180 7.26 9.15 -9.61
C THR A 180 7.26 8.64 -8.17
N GLY A 181 8.40 8.13 -7.69
CA GLY A 181 8.57 7.71 -6.29
C GLY A 181 9.03 6.27 -6.13
N TRP A 182 9.69 5.98 -5.00
CA TRP A 182 10.31 4.68 -4.71
C TRP A 182 9.36 3.47 -4.87
N MET A 183 8.06 3.64 -4.58
CA MET A 183 7.06 2.57 -4.65
C MET A 183 6.84 2.02 -6.07
N THR A 184 7.11 2.81 -7.10
CA THR A 184 6.96 2.37 -8.50
C THR A 184 7.93 1.25 -8.87
N ARG A 185 9.01 1.09 -8.09
CA ARG A 185 10.03 0.06 -8.28
C ARG A 185 9.71 -1.27 -7.60
N LEU A 186 8.68 -1.32 -6.75
CA LEU A 186 8.34 -2.52 -5.99
C LEU A 186 7.98 -3.71 -6.90
N VAL A 187 7.34 -3.44 -8.04
CA VAL A 187 7.02 -4.47 -9.04
C VAL A 187 8.29 -5.04 -9.69
N ALA A 188 9.28 -4.20 -9.96
CA ALA A 188 10.55 -4.64 -10.54
C ALA A 188 11.32 -5.56 -9.59
N MET A 189 11.27 -5.31 -8.27
CA MET A 189 11.88 -6.20 -7.27
C MET A 189 11.27 -7.60 -7.26
N ILE A 190 9.94 -7.69 -7.43
CA ILE A 190 9.23 -8.99 -7.49
C ILE A 190 9.55 -9.73 -8.79
N SER A 191 9.70 -8.99 -9.88
CA SER A 191 9.82 -9.55 -11.24
C SER A 191 11.27 -9.76 -11.69
N SER A 192 12.25 -9.50 -10.81
CA SER A 192 13.66 -9.59 -11.15
C SER A 192 14.12 -11.04 -11.38
N SER A 193 15.03 -11.22 -12.34
CA SER A 193 15.73 -12.49 -12.59
C SER A 193 16.86 -12.76 -11.59
N ASP A 194 17.34 -11.73 -10.88
CA ASP A 194 18.32 -11.88 -9.81
C ASP A 194 17.65 -12.51 -8.57
N ALA A 195 18.13 -13.69 -8.16
CA ALA A 195 17.61 -14.42 -7.01
C ALA A 195 17.65 -13.58 -5.72
N SER A 196 18.72 -12.83 -5.48
CA SER A 196 18.91 -11.95 -4.32
C SER A 196 17.85 -10.84 -4.30
N HIS A 197 17.49 -10.35 -5.49
CA HIS A 197 16.54 -9.26 -5.68
C HIS A 197 15.09 -9.76 -5.50
N LYS A 198 14.76 -10.89 -6.14
CA LYS A 198 13.49 -11.59 -6.02
C LYS A 198 13.19 -12.03 -4.58
N GLU A 199 14.22 -12.45 -3.85
CA GLU A 199 14.13 -12.80 -2.44
C GLU A 199 13.73 -11.63 -1.54
N ARG A 200 14.21 -10.41 -1.82
CA ARG A 200 13.79 -9.19 -1.11
C ARG A 200 12.40 -8.74 -1.56
N GLY A 201 12.00 -9.04 -2.79
CA GLY A 201 10.64 -8.84 -3.31
C GLY A 201 9.55 -9.56 -2.51
N LEU A 202 9.88 -10.60 -1.73
CA LEU A 202 8.92 -11.23 -0.81
C LEU A 202 8.39 -10.26 0.26
N SER A 203 9.15 -9.23 0.64
CA SER A 203 8.69 -8.21 1.59
C SER A 203 7.56 -7.37 1.01
N VAL A 204 7.62 -7.09 -0.30
CA VAL A 204 6.56 -6.42 -1.04
C VAL A 204 5.29 -7.27 -1.05
N LEU A 205 5.44 -8.57 -1.32
CA LEU A 205 4.31 -9.51 -1.29
C LEU A 205 3.71 -9.66 0.09
N SER A 206 4.54 -9.68 1.14
CA SER A 206 4.08 -9.74 2.52
C SER A 206 3.15 -8.57 2.86
N ALA A 207 3.59 -7.32 2.66
CA ALA A 207 2.76 -6.15 2.97
C ALA A 207 1.53 -6.05 2.06
N SER A 208 1.70 -6.38 0.77
CA SER A 208 0.61 -6.32 -0.21
C SER A 208 -0.48 -7.36 0.06
N LEU A 209 -0.10 -8.58 0.42
CA LEU A 209 -1.05 -9.63 0.84
C LEU A 209 -1.70 -9.31 2.19
N ALA A 210 -0.98 -8.68 3.13
CA ALA A 210 -1.57 -8.23 4.39
C ALA A 210 -2.65 -7.17 4.15
N LEU A 211 -2.38 -6.18 3.29
CA LEU A 211 -3.36 -5.17 2.90
C LEU A 211 -4.57 -5.84 2.24
N TYR A 212 -4.31 -6.74 1.28
CA TYR A 212 -5.38 -7.44 0.59
C TYR A 212 -6.23 -8.29 1.56
N ALA A 213 -5.60 -9.04 2.47
CA ALA A 213 -6.30 -9.84 3.46
C ALA A 213 -7.18 -8.98 4.37
N THR A 214 -6.69 -7.81 4.78
CA THR A 214 -7.43 -6.87 5.63
C THR A 214 -8.65 -6.31 4.91
N ILE A 215 -8.53 -5.95 3.64
CA ILE A 215 -9.63 -5.40 2.84
C ILE A 215 -10.64 -6.47 2.43
N SER A 216 -10.18 -7.68 2.09
CA SER A 216 -11.03 -8.75 1.56
C SER A 216 -11.58 -9.72 2.61
N GLY A 217 -11.02 -9.71 3.82
CA GLY A 217 -11.29 -10.76 4.82
C GLY A 217 -10.66 -12.12 4.49
N ASN A 218 -9.78 -12.20 3.49
CA ASN A 218 -9.20 -13.47 3.05
C ASN A 218 -8.11 -13.97 4.02
N THR A 219 -8.46 -15.00 4.79
CA THR A 219 -7.56 -15.59 5.79
C THR A 219 -6.36 -16.30 5.20
N ALA A 220 -6.48 -16.90 4.00
CA ALA A 220 -5.35 -17.55 3.34
C ALA A 220 -4.29 -16.54 2.87
N CYS A 221 -4.72 -15.37 2.39
CA CYS A 221 -3.82 -14.24 2.13
C CYS A 221 -3.14 -13.77 3.42
N ALA A 222 -3.85 -13.69 4.55
CA ALA A 222 -3.26 -13.30 5.82
C ALA A 222 -2.16 -14.29 6.28
N VAL A 223 -2.40 -15.58 6.11
CA VAL A 223 -1.41 -16.64 6.41
C VAL A 223 -0.20 -16.51 5.49
N ALA A 224 -0.40 -16.38 4.17
CA ALA A 224 0.69 -16.21 3.21
C ALA A 224 1.50 -14.93 3.48
N ALA A 225 0.83 -13.83 3.81
CA ALA A 225 1.47 -12.57 4.17
C ALA A 225 2.40 -12.72 5.37
N ARG A 226 1.96 -13.47 6.40
CA ARG A 226 2.73 -13.76 7.61
C ARG A 226 3.91 -14.71 7.36
N GLU A 227 3.75 -15.69 6.47
CA GLU A 227 4.86 -16.57 6.07
C GLU A 227 5.97 -15.78 5.38
N TYR A 228 5.62 -14.95 4.39
CA TYR A 228 6.60 -14.07 3.72
C TYR A 228 7.21 -13.05 4.68
N TYR A 229 6.41 -12.51 5.61
CA TYR A 229 6.92 -11.63 6.67
C TYR A 229 8.03 -12.32 7.48
N GLY A 230 7.80 -13.55 7.94
CA GLY A 230 8.77 -14.31 8.75
C GLY A 230 10.09 -14.57 8.02
N VAL A 231 10.02 -14.94 6.73
CA VAL A 231 11.21 -15.13 5.88
C VAL A 231 12.00 -13.83 5.76
N CYS A 232 11.32 -12.72 5.45
CA CYS A 232 11.95 -11.42 5.28
C CYS A 232 12.52 -10.87 6.59
N LEU A 233 11.86 -11.10 7.73
CA LEU A 233 12.36 -10.71 9.05
C LEU A 233 13.68 -11.42 9.38
N GLN A 234 13.78 -12.73 9.13
CA GLN A 234 15.01 -13.49 9.37
C GLN A 234 16.17 -12.98 8.49
N ARG A 235 15.87 -12.65 7.23
CA ARG A 235 16.84 -12.07 6.30
C ARG A 235 17.31 -10.70 6.76
N MET A 236 16.38 -9.80 7.10
CA MET A 236 16.70 -8.46 7.61
C MET A 236 17.62 -8.53 8.83
N ARG A 237 17.31 -9.40 9.80
CA ARG A 237 18.15 -9.61 11.00
C ARG A 237 19.54 -10.10 10.64
N THR A 238 19.64 -11.06 9.73
CA THR A 238 20.93 -11.60 9.25
C THR A 238 21.77 -10.50 8.59
N ARG A 239 21.16 -9.68 7.73
CA ARG A 239 21.83 -8.57 7.03
C ARG A 239 22.32 -7.50 8.01
N LEU A 240 21.49 -7.10 8.97
CA LEU A 240 21.90 -6.14 10.01
C LEU A 240 23.04 -6.69 10.88
N TYR A 241 23.00 -7.97 11.23
CA TYR A 241 24.09 -8.63 11.97
C TYR A 241 25.42 -8.60 11.20
N LEU A 242 25.39 -8.91 9.90
CA LEU A 242 26.58 -8.89 9.04
C LEU A 242 27.18 -7.48 8.92
N LEU A 243 26.33 -6.46 8.75
CA LEU A 243 26.78 -5.05 8.72
C LEU A 243 27.47 -4.61 10.01
N GLN A 244 27.01 -5.12 11.17
CA GLN A 244 27.65 -4.83 12.45
C GLN A 244 28.99 -5.55 12.64
N LYS A 245 29.12 -6.77 12.11
CA LYS A 245 30.33 -7.60 12.28
C LYS A 245 31.43 -7.30 11.28
N SER A 246 31.08 -6.93 10.06
CA SER A 246 32.02 -6.73 8.95
C SER A 246 31.75 -5.38 8.27
N PRO A 247 32.38 -4.29 8.76
CA PRO A 247 32.32 -2.97 8.12
C PRO A 247 32.89 -3.08 6.71
N GLY A 248 32.07 -2.86 5.69
CA GLY A 248 32.40 -3.13 4.27
C GLY A 248 31.53 -4.21 3.62
N THR A 249 30.64 -4.86 4.38
CA THR A 249 29.55 -5.65 3.80
C THR A 249 28.72 -4.76 2.89
N ASP A 250 28.57 -5.15 1.62
CA ASP A 250 27.73 -4.46 0.65
C ASP A 250 26.32 -4.26 1.19
N CYS A 251 25.77 -3.06 1.05
CA CYS A 251 24.42 -2.68 1.48
C CYS A 251 23.72 -2.04 0.30
N ARG A 252 22.60 -2.62 -0.11
CA ARG A 252 21.90 -2.19 -1.31
C ARG A 252 20.58 -1.52 -0.98
N GLU A 253 20.04 -0.74 -1.90
CA GLU A 253 18.76 -0.05 -1.72
C GLU A 253 17.60 -1.02 -1.44
N GLU A 254 17.70 -2.26 -1.90
CA GLU A 254 16.67 -3.25 -1.70
C GLU A 254 16.63 -3.77 -0.26
N ASP A 255 17.73 -3.69 0.48
CA ASP A 255 17.75 -3.95 1.92
C ASP A 255 16.95 -2.88 2.68
N VAL A 256 17.12 -1.62 2.27
CA VAL A 256 16.36 -0.47 2.79
C VAL A 256 14.87 -0.65 2.46
N CYS A 257 14.55 -1.01 1.22
CA CYS A 257 13.19 -1.25 0.77
C CYS A 257 12.53 -2.42 1.52
N MET A 258 13.25 -3.53 1.72
CA MET A 258 12.77 -4.68 2.49
C MET A 258 12.39 -4.29 3.91
N ALA A 259 13.24 -3.54 4.60
CA ALA A 259 12.96 -3.04 5.95
C ALA A 259 11.73 -2.13 5.97
N LEU A 260 11.61 -1.23 5.00
CA LEU A 260 10.45 -0.35 4.87
C LEU A 260 9.17 -1.14 4.61
N MET A 261 9.19 -2.14 3.71
CA MET A 261 8.03 -2.98 3.44
C MET A 261 7.60 -3.83 4.65
N LEU A 262 8.53 -4.28 5.48
CA LEU A 262 8.20 -4.90 6.77
C LEU A 262 7.55 -3.89 7.74
N ALA A 263 7.96 -2.63 7.73
CA ALA A 263 7.26 -1.58 8.49
C ALA A 263 5.83 -1.33 7.97
N TYR A 264 5.62 -1.38 6.65
CA TYR A 264 4.27 -1.30 6.05
C TYR A 264 3.40 -2.51 6.44
N TYR A 265 3.98 -3.72 6.51
CA TYR A 265 3.27 -4.87 7.06
C TYR A 265 2.77 -4.58 8.48
N GLU A 266 3.64 -4.05 9.37
CA GLU A 266 3.26 -3.73 10.76
C GLU A 266 2.22 -2.60 10.87
N ILE A 267 2.23 -1.66 9.93
CA ILE A 267 1.18 -0.62 9.84
C ILE A 267 -0.19 -1.27 9.61
N ILE A 268 -0.24 -2.29 8.75
CA ILE A 268 -1.48 -2.95 8.33
C ILE A 268 -1.91 -4.01 9.34
N SER A 269 -0.98 -4.86 9.77
CA SER A 269 -1.17 -6.06 10.58
C SER A 269 -0.07 -6.14 11.63
N ILE A 270 -0.31 -5.52 12.78
CA ILE A 270 0.69 -5.46 13.85
C ILE A 270 0.97 -6.82 14.45
N THR A 271 2.25 -7.17 14.59
CA THR A 271 2.72 -8.41 15.21
C THR A 271 3.13 -8.19 16.67
N ALA A 272 3.71 -7.03 16.98
CA ALA A 272 4.04 -6.60 18.33
C ALA A 272 3.98 -5.06 18.44
N SER A 273 3.76 -4.54 19.64
CA SER A 273 3.58 -3.09 19.88
C SER A 273 4.76 -2.22 19.44
N ASP A 274 5.95 -2.79 19.33
CA ASP A 274 7.18 -2.10 18.95
C ASP A 274 7.78 -2.58 17.62
N ALA A 275 7.20 -3.60 16.96
CA ALA A 275 7.75 -4.19 15.75
C ALA A 275 7.91 -3.16 14.61
N TYR A 276 6.93 -2.26 14.45
CA TYR A 276 7.03 -1.14 13.51
C TYR A 276 8.29 -0.29 13.76
N PHE A 277 8.61 0.02 15.02
CA PHE A 277 9.79 0.83 15.37
C PHE A 277 11.09 0.13 14.99
N GLN A 278 11.17 -1.18 15.20
CA GLN A 278 12.35 -1.99 14.89
C GLN A 278 12.63 -1.99 13.38
N HIS A 279 11.60 -2.13 12.55
CA HIS A 279 11.76 -2.11 11.10
C HIS A 279 12.20 -0.77 10.56
N VAL A 280 11.60 0.33 11.04
CA VAL A 280 11.99 1.68 10.62
C VAL A 280 13.44 2.00 11.06
N ARG A 281 13.85 1.59 12.27
CA ARG A 281 15.25 1.73 12.72
C ARG A 281 16.22 0.87 11.90
N GLY A 282 15.79 -0.32 11.48
CA GLY A 282 16.59 -1.13 10.59
C GLY A 282 16.75 -0.51 9.20
N ALA A 283 15.71 0.14 8.69
CA ALA A 283 15.79 0.92 7.44
C ALA A 283 16.78 2.10 7.56
N GLU A 284 16.74 2.84 8.68
CA GLU A 284 17.74 3.87 9.01
C GLU A 284 19.15 3.27 9.10
N ALA A 285 19.32 2.10 9.70
CA ALA A 285 20.61 1.44 9.83
C ALA A 285 21.20 1.03 8.46
N PHE A 286 20.38 0.54 7.53
CA PHE A 286 20.80 0.26 6.16
C PHE A 286 21.19 1.54 5.42
N LEU A 287 20.38 2.60 5.48
CA LEU A 287 20.75 3.90 4.89
C LEU A 287 22.07 4.42 5.45
N ARG A 288 22.25 4.34 6.77
CA ARG A 288 23.49 4.77 7.43
C ARG A 288 24.71 3.99 6.93
N ALA A 289 24.54 2.69 6.66
CA ALA A 289 25.62 1.88 6.10
C ALA A 289 25.96 2.24 4.65
N MET A 290 24.98 2.70 3.87
CA MET A 290 25.20 3.18 2.50
C MET A 290 25.92 4.54 2.46
N GLY A 291 25.66 5.41 3.44
CA GLY A 291 26.22 6.77 3.49
C GLY A 291 25.26 7.84 2.97
N ALA A 292 25.38 9.05 3.50
CA ALA A 292 24.49 10.17 3.17
C ALA A 292 24.70 10.69 1.74
N ASP A 293 25.90 10.54 1.21
CA ASP A 293 26.30 10.92 -0.15
C ASP A 293 25.59 10.08 -1.22
N VAL A 294 25.32 8.80 -0.95
CA VAL A 294 24.59 7.90 -1.86
C VAL A 294 23.14 8.36 -2.02
N CYS A 295 22.56 9.04 -1.03
CA CYS A 295 21.20 9.58 -1.11
C CYS A 295 21.06 10.81 -2.03
N ARG A 296 22.14 11.27 -2.68
CA ARG A 296 22.06 12.20 -3.82
C ARG A 296 21.49 11.51 -5.06
N ASP A 297 21.70 10.20 -5.18
CA ASP A 297 21.15 9.40 -6.27
C ASP A 297 19.63 9.35 -6.15
N SER A 298 18.93 9.71 -7.24
CA SER A 298 17.46 9.80 -7.27
C SER A 298 16.74 8.53 -6.77
N GLN A 299 17.33 7.35 -6.92
CA GLN A 299 16.72 6.09 -6.49
C GLN A 299 16.77 5.95 -4.96
N VAL A 300 17.91 6.22 -4.34
CA VAL A 300 18.05 6.13 -2.89
C VAL A 300 17.44 7.35 -2.19
N HIS A 301 17.45 8.51 -2.86
CA HIS A 301 16.88 9.77 -2.37
C HIS A 301 15.40 9.62 -1.95
N ASP A 302 14.58 9.00 -2.79
CA ASP A 302 13.15 8.80 -2.49
C ASP A 302 12.93 7.91 -1.25
N LEU A 303 13.73 6.87 -1.09
CA LEU A 303 13.69 5.98 0.09
C LEU A 303 14.14 6.72 1.35
N PHE A 304 15.19 7.52 1.24
CA PHE A 304 15.66 8.41 2.30
C PHE A 304 14.56 9.36 2.77
N CYS A 305 13.90 10.07 1.85
CA CYS A 305 12.80 10.97 2.18
C CYS A 305 11.63 10.24 2.85
N ALA A 306 11.27 9.05 2.36
CA ALA A 306 10.24 8.22 3.00
C ALA A 306 10.61 7.82 4.43
N ILE A 307 11.84 7.35 4.65
CA ILE A 307 12.31 6.88 5.96
C ILE A 307 12.37 8.01 6.98
N ARG A 308 12.74 9.23 6.57
CA ARG A 308 12.70 10.41 7.45
C ARG A 308 11.31 10.64 8.05
N LEU A 309 10.25 10.47 7.27
CA LEU A 309 8.88 10.64 7.74
C LEU A 309 8.48 9.55 8.74
N HIS A 310 8.89 8.30 8.52
CA HIS A 310 8.66 7.22 9.48
C HIS A 310 9.47 7.43 10.76
N MET A 311 10.72 7.88 10.65
CA MET A 311 11.61 8.17 11.78
C MET A 311 11.12 9.33 12.63
N LEU A 312 10.34 10.26 12.09
CA LEU A 312 9.68 11.29 12.91
C LEU A 312 8.76 10.68 13.95
N TYR A 313 7.93 9.71 13.57
CA TYR A 313 7.06 9.01 14.52
C TYR A 313 7.90 8.23 15.54
N VAL A 314 8.87 7.45 15.08
CA VAL A 314 9.75 6.65 15.97
C VAL A 314 10.48 7.54 16.98
N SER A 315 11.11 8.62 16.52
CA SER A 315 11.90 9.53 17.37
C SER A 315 11.01 10.27 18.37
N THR A 316 9.80 10.65 17.95
CA THR A 316 8.84 11.33 18.83
C THR A 316 8.34 10.44 19.95
N ILE A 317 8.01 9.18 19.64
CA ILE A 317 7.47 8.23 20.62
C ILE A 317 8.57 7.68 21.53
N THR A 318 9.74 7.35 20.97
CA THR A 318 10.84 6.75 21.74
C THR A 318 11.72 7.78 22.46
N LYS A 319 11.59 9.07 22.14
CA LYS A 319 12.44 10.17 22.64
C LYS A 319 13.93 9.96 22.35
N VAL A 320 14.24 9.25 21.27
CA VAL A 320 15.61 9.00 20.79
C VAL A 320 15.77 9.69 19.44
N PRO A 321 16.78 10.56 19.26
CA PRO A 321 17.00 11.24 18.00
C PRO A 321 17.43 10.28 16.89
N SER A 322 17.10 10.64 15.65
CA SER A 322 17.53 9.97 14.42
C SER A 322 18.81 10.61 13.89
N ILE A 323 19.72 9.80 13.32
CA ILE A 323 20.92 10.33 12.65
C ILE A 323 20.55 11.15 11.40
N LEU A 324 19.38 10.86 10.82
CA LEU A 324 18.86 11.55 9.64
C LEU A 324 18.47 13.02 9.91
N ALA A 325 18.49 13.46 11.19
CA ALA A 325 18.32 14.85 11.58
C ALA A 325 19.65 15.65 11.62
N SER A 326 20.79 14.99 11.49
CA SER A 326 22.10 15.64 11.57
C SER A 326 22.40 16.49 10.34
N HIS A 327 23.40 17.38 10.45
CA HIS A 327 23.77 18.30 9.37
C HIS A 327 24.08 17.55 8.06
N ALA A 328 24.93 16.53 8.09
CA ALA A 328 25.29 15.74 6.91
C ALA A 328 24.08 15.14 6.19
N TRP A 329 23.08 14.67 6.93
CA TRP A 329 21.86 14.06 6.38
C TRP A 329 20.80 15.07 5.96
N THR A 330 20.90 16.31 6.43
CA THR A 330 20.02 17.41 6.00
C THR A 330 20.65 18.26 4.91
N THR A 331 21.90 18.03 4.51
CA THR A 331 22.56 18.78 3.42
C THR A 331 22.91 17.88 2.24
N LEU A 332 23.79 16.89 2.44
CA LEU A 332 24.36 16.09 1.34
C LEU A 332 23.30 15.46 0.43
N PRO A 333 22.23 14.81 0.93
CA PRO A 333 21.20 14.20 0.07
C PRO A 333 20.46 15.20 -0.84
N PHE A 334 20.46 16.49 -0.49
CA PHE A 334 19.73 17.55 -1.18
C PHE A 334 20.60 18.41 -2.11
N GLU A 335 21.87 18.05 -2.32
CA GLU A 335 22.76 18.79 -3.24
C GLU A 335 22.32 18.68 -4.70
N SER A 336 21.83 17.50 -5.11
CA SER A 336 21.34 17.24 -6.47
C SER A 336 19.84 17.52 -6.65
N THR A 337 19.07 17.42 -5.57
CA THR A 337 17.63 17.65 -5.55
C THR A 337 17.30 18.68 -4.48
N PRO A 338 16.96 19.93 -4.85
CA PRO A 338 16.68 20.99 -3.89
C PRO A 338 15.51 20.66 -2.97
N LYS A 339 15.61 21.09 -1.70
CA LYS A 339 14.55 20.92 -0.71
C LYS A 339 13.26 21.61 -1.12
N THR A 340 12.16 20.89 -0.97
CA THR A 340 10.81 21.45 -1.02
C THR A 340 10.47 22.19 0.28
N THR A 341 9.38 22.96 0.26
CA THR A 341 8.79 23.53 1.49
C THR A 341 8.52 22.45 2.53
N PHE A 342 8.05 21.28 2.10
CA PHE A 342 7.78 20.16 3.00
C PHE A 342 9.06 19.64 3.65
N ASP A 343 10.16 19.45 2.89
CA ASP A 343 11.44 19.02 3.44
C ASP A 343 11.98 20.00 4.49
N ASN A 344 11.81 21.30 4.24
CA ASN A 344 12.19 22.34 5.19
C ASN A 344 11.41 22.26 6.50
N ILE A 345 10.11 21.91 6.45
CA ILE A 345 9.30 21.65 7.64
C ILE A 345 9.78 20.39 8.35
N ILE A 346 10.05 19.30 7.62
CA ILE A 346 10.52 18.03 8.19
C ILE A 346 11.84 18.21 8.95
N ASP A 347 12.78 19.00 8.42
CA ASP A 347 14.01 19.37 9.14
C ASP A 347 13.71 19.96 10.52
N VAL A 348 12.78 20.93 10.58
CA VAL A 348 12.39 21.59 11.84
C VAL A 348 11.75 20.57 12.79
N VAL A 349 10.77 19.78 12.33
CA VAL A 349 10.09 18.79 13.19
C VAL A 349 11.10 17.76 13.74
N MET A 350 12.06 17.31 12.93
CA MET A 350 13.07 16.34 13.37
C MET A 350 13.93 16.87 14.52
N GLN A 351 14.30 18.16 14.50
CA GLN A 351 15.08 18.80 15.56
C GLN A 351 14.38 18.73 16.92
N PHE A 352 13.05 18.86 16.95
CA PHE A 352 12.29 18.89 18.21
C PHE A 352 11.64 17.56 18.60
N SER A 353 11.49 16.61 17.66
CA SER A 353 10.75 15.35 17.85
C SER A 353 11.13 14.57 19.12
N HIS A 354 12.42 14.41 19.40
CA HIS A 354 12.95 13.59 20.49
C HIS A 354 12.89 14.25 21.88
N LEU A 355 12.69 15.57 21.95
CA LEU A 355 12.75 16.30 23.22
C LEU A 355 11.48 16.07 24.07
N PRO A 356 11.57 15.92 25.40
CA PRO A 356 10.40 15.79 26.26
C PRO A 356 9.62 17.12 26.36
N SER A 357 8.29 17.04 26.50
CA SER A 357 7.38 18.21 26.56
C SER A 357 7.50 19.05 27.83
N ASN A 358 8.25 18.58 28.84
CA ASN A 358 8.40 19.24 30.14
C ASN A 358 9.80 19.80 30.41
N ASN A 359 10.78 19.60 29.50
CA ASN A 359 12.04 20.32 29.61
C ASN A 359 11.90 21.67 28.92
N THR A 360 11.83 22.73 29.72
CA THR A 360 12.30 24.04 29.30
C THR A 360 13.73 23.85 28.80
N LEU A 361 13.97 24.12 27.52
CA LEU A 361 15.32 24.16 26.98
C LEU A 361 16.12 25.18 27.83
N PRO A 362 17.32 24.84 28.32
CA PRO A 362 18.14 25.78 29.07
C PRO A 362 18.56 26.93 28.14
N ASN A 363 17.80 28.03 28.19
CA ASN A 363 17.85 29.22 27.31
C ASN A 363 17.73 28.95 25.79
N PRO A 364 16.97 29.77 25.04
CA PRO A 364 16.79 29.60 23.60
C PRO A 364 18.00 30.14 22.84
N THR A 365 19.16 29.48 22.92
CA THR A 365 20.36 29.90 22.20
C THR A 365 20.31 29.36 20.77
N ASP A 366 20.09 30.27 19.80
CA ASP A 366 20.12 30.16 18.34
C ASP A 366 19.19 29.15 17.64
N ILE A 367 19.00 27.94 18.15
CA ILE A 367 18.26 26.88 17.45
C ILE A 367 16.76 27.19 17.41
N LEU A 368 16.19 27.63 18.54
CA LEU A 368 14.76 27.96 18.63
C LEU A 368 14.41 29.18 17.77
N SER A 369 15.21 30.24 17.85
CA SER A 369 15.01 31.47 17.04
C SER A 369 15.15 31.18 15.55
N THR A 370 16.14 30.37 15.15
CA THR A 370 16.31 29.94 13.75
C THR A 370 15.11 29.11 13.27
N ALA A 371 14.60 28.18 14.09
CA ALA A 371 13.43 27.37 13.75
C ALA A 371 12.16 28.22 13.60
N ILE A 372 11.92 29.15 14.51
CA ILE A 372 10.78 30.09 14.47
C ILE A 372 10.86 30.94 13.20
N SER A 373 12.00 31.58 12.93
CA SER A 373 12.19 32.42 11.74
C SER A 373 11.97 31.64 10.44
N ARG A 374 12.43 30.38 10.39
CA ARG A 374 12.20 29.50 9.23
C ARG A 374 10.72 29.16 9.05
N LEU A 375 10.00 28.86 10.13
CA LEU A 375 8.56 28.59 10.07
C LEU A 375 7.75 29.83 9.68
N GLU A 376 8.11 31.01 10.17
CA GLU A 376 7.47 32.28 9.78
C GLU A 376 7.64 32.55 8.28
N SER A 377 8.84 32.34 7.73
CA SER A 377 9.12 32.44 6.29
C SER A 377 8.31 31.42 5.47
N ILE A 378 8.22 30.17 5.94
CA ILE A 378 7.36 29.15 5.32
C ILE A 378 5.89 29.58 5.36
N GLY A 379 5.45 30.15 6.48
CA GLY A 379 4.07 30.61 6.66
C GLY A 379 3.68 31.71 5.67
N GLN A 380 4.58 32.64 5.37
CA GLN A 380 4.37 33.64 4.32
C GLN A 380 4.16 32.99 2.95
N THR A 381 4.92 31.93 2.64
CA THR A 381 4.82 31.20 1.36
C THR A 381 3.50 30.42 1.25
N LEU A 382 2.99 29.90 2.38
CA LEU A 382 1.73 29.17 2.46
C LEU A 382 0.49 30.10 2.52
N ASN A 383 0.66 31.42 2.41
CA ASN A 383 -0.38 32.43 2.70
C ASN A 383 -1.02 32.26 4.09
N SER A 384 -0.23 31.79 5.06
CA SER A 384 -0.70 31.30 6.35
C SER A 384 -0.31 32.21 7.51
N GLY A 385 -0.79 33.45 7.54
CA GLY A 385 -0.71 34.30 8.74
C GLY A 385 -1.52 33.71 9.91
N GLU A 386 -2.23 34.54 10.68
CA GLU A 386 -3.26 34.09 11.65
C GLU A 386 -4.53 33.51 10.98
N SER A 387 -4.42 32.99 9.75
CA SER A 387 -5.53 32.50 8.93
C SER A 387 -5.61 30.98 8.94
N THR A 388 -6.82 30.45 8.80
CA THR A 388 -7.03 29.00 8.74
C THR A 388 -6.62 28.45 7.38
N LEU A 389 -5.74 27.45 7.36
CA LEU A 389 -5.26 26.80 6.15
C LEU A 389 -6.34 25.85 5.59
N ILE A 390 -6.68 26.02 4.31
CA ILE A 390 -7.64 25.15 3.60
C ILE A 390 -6.85 24.30 2.60
N PRO A 391 -6.74 22.98 2.82
CA PRO A 391 -6.08 22.10 1.85
C PRO A 391 -6.92 21.96 0.58
N ASP A 392 -6.23 21.98 -0.56
CA ASP A 392 -6.79 21.85 -1.91
C ASP A 392 -6.47 20.48 -2.55
N ASN A 393 -5.44 19.79 -2.05
CA ASN A 393 -5.04 18.43 -2.41
C ASN A 393 -4.41 17.70 -1.20
N SER A 394 -4.13 16.39 -1.34
CA SER A 394 -3.61 15.58 -0.22
C SER A 394 -2.19 15.96 0.22
N GLU A 395 -1.35 16.43 -0.70
CA GLU A 395 0.01 16.89 -0.41
C GLU A 395 0.00 18.19 0.39
N THR A 396 -0.86 19.13 0.02
CA THR A 396 -1.09 20.37 0.78
C THR A 396 -1.65 20.05 2.17
N ALA A 397 -2.60 19.11 2.30
CA ALA A 397 -3.14 18.71 3.60
C ALA A 397 -2.05 18.19 4.55
N VAL A 398 -1.19 17.30 4.06
CA VAL A 398 -0.06 16.79 4.84
C VAL A 398 0.93 17.92 5.17
N THR A 399 1.23 18.80 4.22
CA THR A 399 2.14 19.93 4.45
C THR A 399 1.64 20.87 5.54
N VAL A 400 0.36 21.24 5.51
CA VAL A 400 -0.32 22.06 6.52
C VAL A 400 -0.28 21.39 7.90
N ALA A 401 -0.50 20.07 7.95
CA ALA A 401 -0.48 19.31 9.19
C ALA A 401 0.92 19.27 9.81
N PHE A 402 1.98 19.05 9.02
CA PHE A 402 3.36 19.04 9.53
C PHE A 402 3.86 20.45 9.88
N TYR A 403 3.45 21.49 9.15
CA TYR A 403 3.69 22.87 9.53
C TYR A 403 3.09 23.17 10.91
N SER A 404 1.84 22.76 11.12
CA SER A 404 1.15 22.93 12.40
C SER A 404 1.74 22.06 13.51
N LEU A 405 2.21 20.87 13.18
CA LEU A 405 2.93 19.99 14.09
C LEU A 405 4.23 20.63 14.59
N ALA A 406 5.01 21.27 13.71
CA ALA A 406 6.25 21.95 14.07
C ALA A 406 5.99 23.04 15.11
N TRP A 407 4.98 23.88 14.86
CA TRP A 407 4.53 24.92 15.77
C TRP A 407 4.00 24.38 17.10
N LEU A 408 3.21 23.30 17.08
CA LEU A 408 2.70 22.65 18.28
C LEU A 408 3.84 22.11 19.16
N LEU A 409 4.86 21.50 18.54
CA LEU A 409 6.06 21.04 19.24
C LEU A 409 6.85 22.20 19.83
N ILE A 410 7.09 23.27 19.08
CA ILE A 410 7.81 24.46 19.58
C ILE A 410 7.07 25.06 20.78
N SER A 411 5.76 25.27 20.64
CA SER A 411 4.90 25.90 21.65
C SER A 411 4.86 25.12 22.97
N ALA A 412 4.85 23.78 22.90
CA ALA A 412 4.91 22.93 24.08
C ALA A 412 6.18 23.15 24.93
N ARG A 413 7.23 23.77 24.37
CA ARG A 413 8.55 23.97 25.00
C ARG A 413 8.83 25.42 25.40
N THR A 414 8.03 26.37 24.94
CA THR A 414 8.15 27.79 25.28
C THR A 414 7.20 28.24 26.39
N LYS A 415 6.49 27.29 27.03
CA LYS A 415 5.51 27.49 28.12
C LYS A 415 5.89 28.63 29.05
N ASN A 416 5.35 29.83 28.81
CA ASN A 416 5.40 30.97 29.72
C ASN A 416 4.31 32.04 29.45
N ASP A 417 3.25 31.77 28.65
CA ASP A 417 2.18 32.76 28.41
C ASP A 417 0.84 32.15 27.96
N THR A 418 -0.27 32.82 28.29
CA THR A 418 -1.66 32.55 27.88
C THR A 418 -1.89 32.64 26.37
N SER A 419 -1.01 33.34 25.63
CA SER A 419 -0.99 33.37 24.17
C SER A 419 -0.67 31.99 23.55
N VAL A 420 0.06 31.13 24.28
CA VAL A 420 0.47 29.78 23.84
C VAL A 420 -0.74 28.85 23.68
N ASP A 421 -1.77 28.96 24.52
CA ASP A 421 -2.96 28.11 24.45
C ASP A 421 -3.80 28.42 23.21
N ARG A 422 -3.97 29.71 22.86
CA ARG A 422 -4.68 30.12 21.64
C ARG A 422 -3.95 29.61 20.38
N PHE A 423 -2.62 29.66 20.41
CA PHE A 423 -1.78 29.20 19.32
C PHE A 423 -1.82 27.66 19.17
N ALA A 424 -1.76 26.92 20.27
CA ALA A 424 -1.91 25.47 20.28
C ALA A 424 -3.29 25.03 19.73
N LEU A 425 -4.36 25.74 20.11
CA LEU A 425 -5.72 25.49 19.60
C LEU A 425 -5.81 25.68 18.08
N LEU A 426 -5.21 26.75 17.54
CA LEU A 426 -5.19 27.01 16.09
C LEU A 426 -4.50 25.88 15.32
N HIS A 427 -3.30 25.48 15.75
CA HIS A 427 -2.54 24.44 15.05
C HIS A 427 -3.16 23.05 15.20
N CYS A 428 -3.78 22.75 16.34
CA CYS A 428 -4.58 21.53 16.48
C CYS A 428 -5.77 21.51 15.52
N ASN A 429 -6.48 22.64 15.35
CA ASN A 429 -7.57 22.75 14.38
C ASN A 429 -7.08 22.55 12.93
N ASN A 430 -5.93 23.12 12.56
CA ASN A 430 -5.35 22.91 11.23
C ASN A 430 -5.03 21.43 10.97
N ILE A 431 -4.46 20.72 11.96
CA ILE A 431 -4.20 19.27 11.86
C ILE A 431 -5.51 18.48 11.70
N LEU A 432 -6.53 18.79 12.50
CA LEU A 432 -7.83 18.12 12.43
C LEU A 432 -8.52 18.34 11.08
N ARG A 433 -8.45 19.56 10.53
CA ARG A 433 -8.97 19.90 9.20
C ARG A 433 -8.23 19.16 8.09
N ALA A 434 -6.90 19.09 8.14
CA ALA A 434 -6.11 18.30 7.21
C ALA A 434 -6.49 16.80 7.27
N GLY A 435 -6.70 16.28 8.48
CA GLY A 435 -7.19 14.91 8.67
C GLY A 435 -8.57 14.67 8.06
N ALA A 436 -9.50 15.61 8.27
CA ALA A 436 -10.85 15.54 7.69
C ALA A 436 -10.83 15.59 6.17
N TYR A 437 -10.00 16.44 5.57
CA TYR A 437 -9.84 16.51 4.11
C TYR A 437 -9.38 15.16 3.53
N LEU A 438 -8.45 14.48 4.20
CA LEU A 438 -7.93 13.19 3.73
C LEU A 438 -8.96 12.05 3.82
N ASP A 439 -10.01 12.15 4.63
CA ASP A 439 -11.05 11.13 4.74
C ASP A 439 -11.68 10.82 3.37
N ASP A 440 -11.78 11.83 2.49
CA ASP A 440 -12.38 11.72 1.16
C ASP A 440 -11.37 11.33 0.05
N CYS A 441 -10.07 11.56 0.25
CA CYS A 441 -9.07 11.35 -0.81
C CYS A 441 -8.72 9.86 -1.07
N ARG A 442 -8.89 9.00 -0.06
CA ARG A 442 -8.39 7.60 -0.06
C ARG A 442 -6.90 7.52 -0.42
N ASP A 443 -6.08 8.32 0.25
CA ASP A 443 -4.62 8.38 0.08
C ASP A 443 -3.93 7.65 1.24
N GLY A 444 -3.46 6.42 0.99
CA GLY A 444 -2.83 5.58 2.00
C GLY A 444 -1.57 6.20 2.64
N CYS A 445 -0.73 6.86 1.85
CA CYS A 445 0.46 7.54 2.39
C CYS A 445 0.07 8.78 3.18
N GLY A 446 -0.93 9.54 2.72
CA GLY A 446 -1.50 10.65 3.46
C GLY A 446 -1.96 10.23 4.85
N TYR A 447 -2.69 9.12 4.96
CA TYR A 447 -3.15 8.59 6.25
C TYR A 447 -1.99 8.23 7.18
N ILE A 448 -0.99 7.48 6.70
CA ILE A 448 0.19 7.10 7.52
C ILE A 448 0.89 8.36 8.05
N ARG A 449 1.13 9.34 7.19
CA ARG A 449 1.83 10.58 7.54
C ARG A 449 1.06 11.42 8.57
N MET A 450 -0.28 11.33 8.58
CA MET A 450 -1.13 12.04 9.53
C MET A 450 -1.21 11.40 10.93
N ILE A 451 -0.72 10.17 11.11
CA ILE A 451 -0.78 9.50 12.41
C ILE A 451 0.00 10.27 13.48
N LEU A 452 1.22 10.78 13.16
CA LEU A 452 2.00 11.58 14.10
C LEU A 452 1.30 12.91 14.47
N PRO A 453 0.89 13.76 13.51
CA PRO A 453 0.12 14.97 13.81
C PRO A 453 -1.10 14.71 14.70
N LEU A 454 -1.94 13.73 14.36
CA LEU A 454 -3.14 13.42 15.13
C LEU A 454 -2.81 12.91 16.54
N ARG A 455 -1.75 12.09 16.68
CA ARG A 455 -1.26 11.66 17.99
C ARG A 455 -0.82 12.85 18.85
N MET A 456 -0.11 13.82 18.27
CA MET A 456 0.30 15.01 19.00
C MET A 456 -0.87 15.92 19.37
N VAL A 457 -1.95 15.98 18.57
CA VAL A 457 -3.20 16.65 19.00
C VAL A 457 -3.78 15.98 20.25
N ILE A 458 -3.80 14.65 20.32
CA ILE A 458 -4.28 13.91 21.49
C ILE A 458 -3.45 14.23 22.74
N GLU A 459 -2.14 14.36 22.59
CA GLU A 459 -1.21 14.60 23.71
C GLU A 459 -1.13 16.07 24.14
N LEU A 460 -1.18 17.01 23.20
CA LEU A 460 -0.78 18.41 23.42
C LEU A 460 -1.94 19.41 23.32
N SER A 461 -3.07 19.05 22.73
CA SER A 461 -4.20 20.00 22.65
C SER A 461 -4.72 20.32 24.05
N PRO A 462 -4.95 21.61 24.38
CA PRO A 462 -5.59 22.00 25.62
C PRO A 462 -7.10 21.71 25.62
N ASP A 463 -7.74 21.58 24.45
CA ASP A 463 -9.18 21.32 24.31
C ASP A 463 -9.50 19.81 24.24
N THR A 464 -10.41 19.37 25.10
CA THR A 464 -10.87 17.97 25.14
C THR A 464 -11.56 17.56 23.84
N LEU A 465 -12.34 18.43 23.20
CA LEU A 465 -13.05 18.09 21.97
C LEU A 465 -12.10 17.86 20.79
N GLN A 466 -11.02 18.65 20.69
CA GLN A 466 -9.95 18.40 19.72
C GLN A 466 -9.25 17.05 19.96
N ARG A 467 -8.95 16.70 21.22
CA ARG A 467 -8.35 15.40 21.56
C ARG A 467 -9.27 14.24 21.19
N GLU A 468 -10.56 14.34 21.48
CA GLU A 468 -11.57 13.33 21.14
C GLU A 468 -11.74 13.19 19.63
N SER A 469 -11.79 14.31 18.90
CA SER A 469 -11.87 14.33 17.44
C SER A 469 -10.66 13.64 16.78
N ALA A 470 -9.46 13.86 17.31
CA ALA A 470 -8.25 13.18 16.83
C ALA A 470 -8.30 11.66 17.12
N ARG A 471 -8.74 11.25 18.32
CA ARG A 471 -8.92 9.82 18.67
C ARG A 471 -9.94 9.15 17.76
N TYR A 472 -11.10 9.78 17.58
CA TYR A 472 -12.16 9.26 16.72
C TYR A 472 -11.65 9.00 15.30
N ARG A 473 -10.88 9.94 14.73
CA ARG A 473 -10.32 9.78 13.40
C ARG A 473 -9.32 8.63 13.31
N LEU A 474 -8.40 8.53 14.27
CA LEU A 474 -7.45 7.40 14.32
C LEU A 474 -8.19 6.06 14.46
N GLU A 475 -9.26 5.99 15.24
CA GLU A 475 -10.06 4.77 15.41
C GLU A 475 -10.83 4.43 14.12
N SER A 476 -11.39 5.44 13.45
CA SER A 476 -12.02 5.26 12.13
C SER A 476 -11.03 4.70 11.11
N TRP A 477 -9.80 5.24 11.04
CA TRP A 477 -8.77 4.74 10.12
C TRP A 477 -8.26 3.35 10.48
N ARG A 478 -8.17 3.05 11.78
CA ARG A 478 -7.84 1.71 12.30
C ARG A 478 -8.77 0.65 11.73
N VAL A 479 -10.06 0.95 11.66
CA VAL A 479 -11.11 0.01 11.21
C VAL A 479 -11.30 0.04 9.69
N THR A 480 -11.29 1.22 9.07
CA THR A 480 -11.81 1.39 7.70
C THR A 480 -10.74 1.61 6.63
N ARG A 481 -9.48 1.86 6.99
CA ARG A 481 -8.41 2.24 6.05
C ARG A 481 -7.24 1.25 5.99
N GLY A 482 -7.37 0.08 6.61
CA GLY A 482 -6.31 -0.94 6.58
C GLY A 482 -5.04 -0.53 7.35
N LEU A 483 -5.19 0.36 8.35
CA LEU A 483 -4.10 0.87 9.19
C LEU A 483 -4.23 0.36 10.64
N SER A 484 -4.74 -0.86 10.79
CA SER A 484 -5.15 -1.40 12.09
C SER A 484 -3.99 -1.42 13.10
N GLY A 485 -2.77 -1.65 12.63
CA GLY A 485 -1.57 -1.73 13.45
C GLY A 485 -1.14 -0.38 13.99
N LEU A 486 -0.67 0.53 13.11
CA LEU A 486 -0.05 1.78 13.56
C LEU A 486 -1.06 2.73 14.21
N CYS A 487 -2.32 2.77 13.76
CA CYS A 487 -3.38 3.51 14.47
C CYS A 487 -3.64 2.92 15.86
N GLY A 488 -3.59 1.59 16.00
CA GLY A 488 -3.68 0.92 17.31
C GLY A 488 -2.54 1.34 18.25
N VAL A 489 -1.30 1.38 17.75
CA VAL A 489 -0.14 1.87 18.53
C VAL A 489 -0.30 3.34 18.92
N ALA A 490 -0.78 4.18 18.01
CA ALA A 490 -1.01 5.59 18.29
C ALA A 490 -2.13 5.84 19.32
N LEU A 491 -3.15 4.97 19.36
CA LEU A 491 -4.25 5.07 20.32
C LEU A 491 -3.91 4.47 21.68
N ALA A 492 -3.00 3.50 21.74
CA ALA A 492 -2.50 2.91 22.97
C ALA A 492 -1.69 3.94 23.77
N CYS A 493 -2.36 4.77 24.57
CA CYS A 493 -1.70 5.55 25.59
C CYS A 493 -0.97 4.62 26.56
N ARG A 494 0.33 4.82 26.75
CA ARG A 494 0.97 4.47 28.01
C ARG A 494 0.29 5.31 29.09
N ARG A 495 -0.40 4.63 30.01
CA ARG A 495 -0.68 5.21 31.33
C ARG A 495 0.64 5.44 32.05
#